data_AF-A0A951I0U6-F1
#
_entry.id   AF-A0A951I0U6-F1
#
_cell.length_a   1.000
_cell.length_b   1.000
_cell.length_c   1.000
_cell.angle_alpha   90.00
_cell.angle_beta   90.00
_cell.angle_gamma   90.00
#
_symmetry.space_group_name_H-M   'P 1'
#
loop_
_entity.id
_entity.type
_entity.pdbx_description
1 polymer ?
#
loop_
_entity_poly.entity_id
_entity_poly.type
_entity_poly.pdbx_seq_one_letter_code
_entity_poly.pdbx_strand_id
1 'polypeptide(L)'
;MKRAKANLFCKRASCPSAETLLTYRSCGLEAITDEHITQHLAACDFCGAELQLLGECPQADEGETFATEIPLPLRRLAEEILAGSPLTAEMFSEAGYEKERLTLTDA
;
A
#
# COMPACT_ATOMS: atom_id res chain seq x y z
N MET A 1 -15.05 13.30 -28.82
CA MET A 1 -14.95 11.90 -28.34
C MET A 1 -15.26 11.89 -26.84
N LYS A 2 -16.41 11.33 -26.45
CA LYS A 2 -16.78 11.21 -25.02
C LYS A 2 -15.97 10.05 -24.45
N ARG A 3 -15.06 10.31 -23.50
CA ARG A 3 -14.40 9.23 -22.75
C ARG A 3 -15.50 8.43 -22.06
N ALA A 4 -15.66 7.17 -22.44
CA ALA A 4 -16.47 6.25 -21.66
C ALA A 4 -15.89 6.24 -20.24
N LYS A 5 -16.70 6.57 -19.23
CA LYS A 5 -16.36 6.30 -17.84
C LYS A 5 -16.23 4.79 -17.76
N ALA A 6 -15.00 4.28 -17.80
CA ALA A 6 -14.73 2.98 -17.23
C ALA A 6 -15.32 3.05 -15.81
N ASN A 7 -16.22 2.13 -15.45
CA ASN A 7 -16.53 1.92 -14.05
C ASN A 7 -15.24 1.38 -13.43
N LEU A 8 -14.37 2.31 -13.05
CA LEU A 8 -13.03 2.01 -12.58
C LEU A 8 -13.17 1.18 -11.32
N PHE A 9 -12.36 0.13 -11.22
CA PHE A 9 -12.09 -0.56 -9.98
C PHE A 9 -11.41 0.44 -9.03
N CYS A 10 -12.23 1.18 -8.28
CA CYS A 10 -11.78 2.26 -7.42
C CYS A 10 -12.63 2.36 -6.16
N LYS A 11 -11.99 2.74 -5.06
CA LYS A 11 -12.67 3.05 -3.81
C LYS A 11 -13.45 4.35 -3.98
N ARG A 12 -14.75 4.32 -3.65
CA ARG A 12 -15.66 5.47 -3.71
C ARG A 12 -15.88 6.03 -2.31
N ALA A 13 -16.38 7.26 -2.21
CA ALA A 13 -16.77 7.85 -0.93
C ALA A 13 -17.88 7.07 -0.20
N SER A 14 -18.66 6.26 -0.94
CA SER A 14 -19.68 5.37 -0.40
C SER A 14 -19.14 4.01 0.05
N CYS A 15 -17.86 3.72 -0.17
CA CYS A 15 -17.24 2.46 0.23
C CYS A 15 -16.96 2.47 1.74
N PRO A 16 -17.17 1.34 2.43
CA PRO A 16 -16.80 1.21 3.84
C PRO A 16 -15.28 1.39 4.02
N SER A 17 -14.87 1.74 5.24
CA SER A 17 -13.46 1.77 5.59
C SER A 17 -12.90 0.34 5.67
N ALA A 18 -11.58 0.21 5.52
CA ALA A 18 -10.92 -1.09 5.67
C ALA A 18 -11.10 -1.66 7.08
N GLU A 19 -11.06 -0.80 8.11
CA GLU A 19 -11.34 -1.16 9.50
C GLU A 19 -12.76 -1.73 9.66
N THR A 20 -13.77 -1.11 9.03
CA THR A 20 -15.14 -1.64 9.06
C THR A 20 -15.24 -3.01 8.37
N LEU A 21 -14.53 -3.23 7.25
CA LEU A 21 -14.47 -4.54 6.59
C LEU A 21 -13.76 -5.60 7.44
N LEU A 22 -12.74 -5.21 8.21
CA LEU A 22 -12.07 -6.09 9.16
C LEU A 22 -13.00 -6.48 10.31
N THR A 23 -13.72 -5.52 10.90
CA THR A 23 -14.70 -5.78 11.97
C THR A 23 -15.86 -6.65 11.49
N TYR A 24 -16.36 -6.39 10.27
CA TYR A 24 -17.35 -7.22 9.59
C TYR A 24 -16.88 -8.68 9.50
N ARG A 25 -15.61 -8.90 9.17
CA ARG A 25 -15.01 -10.24 9.07
C ARG A 25 -14.77 -10.90 10.43
N SER A 26 -14.33 -10.15 11.45
CA SER A 26 -13.81 -10.71 12.71
C SER A 26 -14.87 -11.01 13.77
N CYS A 27 -15.86 -10.13 13.94
CA CYS A 27 -16.81 -10.22 15.06
C CYS A 27 -18.29 -10.17 14.64
N GLY A 28 -18.58 -9.92 13.36
CA GLY A 28 -19.93 -9.52 12.94
C GLY A 28 -20.25 -8.11 13.44
N LEU A 29 -20.83 -7.29 12.59
CA LEU A 29 -21.28 -5.94 12.97
C LEU A 29 -22.72 -5.99 13.53
N GLU A 30 -23.22 -4.87 14.06
CA GLU A 30 -24.65 -4.78 14.41
C GLU A 30 -25.48 -5.14 13.17
N ALA A 31 -26.59 -5.88 13.32
CA ALA A 31 -27.35 -6.43 12.20
C ALA A 31 -27.68 -5.42 11.08
N ILE A 32 -27.94 -4.16 11.44
CA ILE A 32 -28.24 -3.07 10.50
C ILE A 32 -27.00 -2.67 9.67
N THR A 33 -25.82 -2.63 10.28
CA THR A 33 -24.56 -2.30 9.58
C THR A 33 -24.05 -3.48 8.76
N ASP A 34 -24.31 -4.70 9.23
CA ASP A 34 -24.01 -5.95 8.54
C ASP A 34 -24.78 -6.09 7.21
N GLU A 35 -26.08 -5.79 7.21
CA GLU A 35 -26.91 -5.78 6.01
C GLU A 35 -26.44 -4.73 4.99
N HIS A 36 -26.13 -3.51 5.44
CA HIS A 36 -25.66 -2.45 4.56
C HIS A 36 -24.32 -2.82 3.89
N ILE A 37 -23.40 -3.42 4.63
CA ILE A 37 -22.10 -3.86 4.09
C ILE A 37 -22.31 -5.02 3.13
N THR A 38 -23.16 -5.99 3.46
CA THR A 38 -23.50 -7.11 2.58
C THR A 38 -24.08 -6.61 1.26
N GLN A 39 -25.01 -5.64 1.32
CA GLN A 39 -25.56 -5.00 0.13
C GLN A 39 -24.50 -4.24 -0.68
N HIS A 40 -23.57 -3.56 -0.01
CA HIS A 40 -22.48 -2.84 -0.66
C HIS A 40 -21.52 -3.80 -1.38
N LEU A 41 -21.13 -4.90 -0.74
CA LEU A 41 -20.23 -5.91 -1.31
C LEU A 41 -20.83 -6.56 -2.56
N ALA A 42 -22.15 -6.72 -2.62
CA ALA A 42 -22.86 -7.21 -3.81
C ALA A 42 -22.82 -6.22 -4.99
N ALA A 43 -22.58 -4.94 -4.75
CA ALA A 43 -22.59 -3.87 -5.76
C ALA A 43 -21.20 -3.26 -6.05
N CYS A 44 -20.16 -3.64 -5.30
CA CYS A 44 -18.83 -3.05 -5.38
C CYS A 44 -17.73 -4.10 -5.48
N ASP A 45 -17.25 -4.32 -6.71
CA ASP A 45 -16.13 -5.23 -7.00
C ASP A 45 -14.86 -4.88 -6.21
N PHE A 46 -14.61 -3.58 -5.98
CA PHE A 46 -13.46 -3.10 -5.21
C PHE A 46 -13.49 -3.59 -3.77
N CYS A 47 -14.60 -3.39 -3.06
CA CYS A 47 -14.70 -3.79 -1.65
C CYS A 47 -14.79 -5.31 -1.49
N GLY A 48 -15.33 -6.03 -2.49
CA GLY A 48 -15.27 -7.49 -2.52
C GLY A 48 -13.83 -8.00 -2.60
N ALA A 49 -13.02 -7.44 -3.49
CA ALA A 49 -11.61 -7.77 -3.59
C ALA A 49 -10.79 -7.30 -2.37
N GLU A 50 -11.10 -6.12 -1.80
CA GLU A 50 -10.48 -5.61 -0.57
C GLU A 50 -10.73 -6.57 0.61
N LEU A 51 -11.96 -7.08 0.75
CA LEU A 51 -12.30 -8.06 1.79
C LEU A 51 -11.54 -9.39 1.61
N GLN A 52 -11.37 -9.86 0.38
CA GLN A 52 -10.55 -11.05 0.08
C GLN A 52 -9.08 -10.82 0.42
N LEU A 53 -8.52 -9.67 0.06
CA LEU A 53 -7.13 -9.31 0.37
C LEU A 53 -6.90 -9.24 1.88
N LEU A 54 -7.79 -8.58 2.62
CA LEU A 54 -7.76 -8.55 4.08
C LEU A 54 -7.88 -9.97 4.66
N GLY A 55 -8.59 -10.85 3.94
CA GLY A 55 -8.68 -12.29 4.12
C GLY A 55 -7.33 -13.01 4.24
N GLU A 56 -6.50 -12.78 3.24
CA GLU A 56 -5.23 -13.49 3.00
C GLU A 56 -4.07 -12.92 3.81
N CYS A 57 -4.10 -11.63 4.13
CA CYS A 57 -3.11 -11.03 5.02
C CYS A 57 -3.40 -11.49 6.46
N PRO A 58 -2.47 -12.24 7.10
CA PRO A 58 -2.54 -12.44 8.54
C PRO A 58 -2.65 -11.04 9.17
N GLN A 59 -3.61 -10.84 10.07
CA GLN A 59 -3.56 -9.69 10.97
C GLN A 59 -2.18 -9.79 11.62
N ALA A 60 -1.27 -8.87 11.28
CA ALA A 60 0.03 -8.84 11.90
C ALA A 60 -0.25 -8.77 13.40
N ASP A 61 0.16 -9.82 14.12
CA ASP A 61 0.09 -9.80 15.57
C ASP A 61 0.82 -8.52 15.99
N GLU A 62 0.11 -7.60 16.66
CA GLU A 62 0.59 -6.23 16.91
C GLU A 62 1.91 -6.19 17.71
N GLY A 63 2.39 -7.37 18.15
CA GLY A 63 3.67 -7.57 18.83
C GLY A 63 4.93 -7.60 17.95
N GLU A 64 4.85 -7.74 16.62
CA GLU A 64 6.04 -7.95 15.77
C GLU A 64 6.18 -7.00 14.57
N THR A 65 5.53 -5.84 14.57
CA THR A 65 6.00 -4.73 13.73
C THR A 65 7.23 -4.12 14.38
N PHE A 66 8.38 -4.76 14.16
CA PHE A 66 9.67 -4.09 14.37
C PHE A 66 9.66 -2.86 13.49
N ALA A 67 9.46 -1.69 14.11
CA ALA A 67 9.62 -0.39 13.49
C ALA A 67 11.10 -0.27 13.08
N THR A 68 11.41 -0.85 11.93
CA THR A 68 12.74 -0.83 11.38
C THR A 68 12.93 0.57 10.84
N GLU A 69 13.94 1.28 11.35
CA GLU A 69 14.24 2.61 10.84
C GLU A 69 14.44 2.54 9.33
N ILE A 70 13.81 3.47 8.60
CA ILE A 70 14.01 3.58 7.14
C ILE A 70 15.52 3.74 6.91
N PRO A 71 16.17 2.86 6.13
CA PRO A 71 17.58 2.98 5.83
C PRO A 71 17.92 4.39 5.35
N LEU A 72 18.98 4.98 5.92
CA LEU A 72 19.36 6.38 5.67
C LEU A 72 19.38 6.77 4.17
N PRO A 73 19.88 5.94 3.23
CA PRO A 73 19.85 6.28 1.80
C PRO A 73 18.42 6.42 1.24
N LEU A 74 17.51 5.54 1.68
CA LEU A 74 16.11 5.58 1.25
C LEU A 74 15.37 6.77 1.85
N ARG A 75 15.69 7.14 3.10
CA ARG A 75 15.13 8.34 3.73
C ARG A 75 15.53 9.60 2.96
N ARG A 76 16.82 9.75 2.63
CA ARG A 76 17.33 10.89 1.84
C ARG A 76 16.66 10.98 0.47
N LEU A 77 16.53 9.84 -0.22
CA LEU A 77 15.84 9.77 -1.49
C LEU A 77 14.39 10.26 -1.38
N ALA A 78 13.66 9.78 -0.38
CA ALA A 78 12.28 10.19 -0.16
C ALA A 78 12.16 11.68 0.14
N GLU A 79 13.07 12.23 0.96
CA GLU A 79 13.14 13.66 1.28
C GLU A 79 13.37 14.51 0.02
N GLU A 80 14.28 14.09 -0.89
CA GLU A 80 14.54 14.81 -2.15
C GLU A 80 13.37 14.74 -3.14
N ILE A 81 12.70 13.58 -3.25
CA ILE A 81 11.48 13.43 -4.07
C ILE A 81 10.40 14.40 -3.56
N LEU A 82 10.17 14.42 -2.24
CA LEU A 82 9.14 15.24 -1.61
C LEU A 82 9.48 16.74 -1.66
N ALA A 83 10.76 17.09 -1.65
CA ALA A 83 11.23 18.47 -1.84
C ALA A 83 11.06 18.99 -3.27
N GLY A 84 10.62 18.13 -4.21
CA GLY A 84 10.39 18.51 -5.61
C GLY A 84 11.68 18.65 -6.42
N SER A 85 12.77 18.04 -5.96
CA SER A 85 14.03 18.02 -6.71
C SER A 85 13.88 17.14 -7.95
N PRO A 86 14.30 17.59 -9.15
CA PRO A 86 14.30 16.77 -10.35
C PRO A 86 15.44 15.74 -10.24
N LEU A 87 15.13 14.59 -9.65
CA LEU A 87 16.06 13.48 -9.53
C LEU A 87 16.23 12.81 -10.90
N THR A 88 17.41 12.97 -11.50
CA THR A 88 17.75 12.25 -12.74
C THR A 88 18.37 10.90 -12.39
N ALA A 89 18.05 9.86 -13.16
CA ALA A 89 18.58 8.50 -12.97
C ALA A 89 20.14 8.46 -12.99
N GLU A 90 20.75 9.44 -13.65
CA GLU A 90 22.20 9.61 -13.78
C GLU A 90 22.90 9.91 -12.44
N MET A 91 22.22 10.60 -11.51
CA MET A 91 22.77 10.89 -10.16
C MET A 91 22.93 9.62 -9.32
N PHE A 92 22.18 8.56 -9.64
CA PHE A 92 22.20 7.31 -8.88
C PHE A 92 23.18 6.28 -9.44
N SER A 93 23.58 6.41 -10.71
CA SER A 93 24.57 5.51 -11.30
C SER A 93 25.97 5.67 -10.67
N GLU A 94 26.32 6.85 -10.18
CA GLU A 94 27.64 7.14 -9.62
C GLU A 94 27.90 6.41 -8.27
N ALA A 95 26.86 6.22 -7.46
CA ALA A 95 26.95 5.53 -6.17
C ALA A 95 27.07 3.98 -6.30
N GLY A 96 26.75 3.41 -7.47
CA GLY A 96 26.90 1.98 -7.74
C GLY A 96 28.35 1.57 -8.01
N TYR A 97 29.15 2.44 -8.65
CA TYR A 97 30.51 2.13 -9.07
C TYR A 97 31.56 2.22 -7.96
N GLU A 98 31.27 2.89 -6.84
CA GLU A 98 32.20 2.94 -5.71
C GLU A 98 32.27 1.63 -4.93
N LYS A 99 31.21 0.81 -4.98
CA LYS A 99 31.19 -0.50 -4.31
C LYS A 99 31.96 -1.59 -5.06
N GLU A 100 32.17 -1.43 -6.37
CA GLU A 100 32.96 -2.35 -7.21
C GLU A 100 34.47 -2.01 -7.23
N ARG A 101 34.87 -0.82 -6.74
CA ARG A 101 36.29 -0.41 -6.69
C ARG A 101 37.03 -0.89 -5.43
N LEU A 102 36.33 -1.42 -4.43
CA LEU A 102 36.92 -1.93 -3.19
C LEU A 102 37.19 -3.46 -3.20
N THR A 103 36.88 -4.17 -4.30
CA THR A 103 37.13 -5.61 -4.43
C THR A 103 38.39 -5.97 -5.21
N LEU A 104 39.19 -4.98 -5.65
CA LEU A 104 40.33 -5.22 -6.56
C LEU A 104 41.73 -4.92 -5.99
N THR A 105 41.90 -4.92 -4.67
CA THR A 105 43.25 -4.98 -4.05
C THR A 105 43.19 -5.77 -2.74
N ASP A 106 43.42 -7.08 -2.83
CA ASP A 106 44.34 -7.87 -1.99
C ASP A 106 43.95 -9.36 -1.98
N ALA A 107 44.61 -10.15 -2.84
CA ALA A 107 45.12 -11.51 -2.60
C ALA A 107 45.82 -12.04 -3.87
#